data_AF-A0A397HRG8-F1
#
_entry.id   AF-A0A397HRG8-F1
#
_cell.length_a   1.000
_cell.length_b   1.000
_cell.length_c   1.000
_cell.angle_alpha   90.00
_cell.angle_beta   90.00
_cell.angle_gamma   90.00
#
_symmetry.space_group_name_H-M   'P 1'
#
loop_
_entity.id
_entity.type
_entity.pdbx_description
1 polymer ?
#
loop_
_entity_poly.entity_id
_entity_poly.type
_entity_poly.pdbx_seq_one_letter_code
_entity_poly.pdbx_strand_id
1 'polypeptide(L)' 'MAQINNSNIVQETKEKFVGYFKNKEKIVPLDQKNNTIYLGSVDEAYNKIIRLFNIEGTKIFNSSVKQTNVLFVHWN' A
#
# COMPACT_ATOMS: atom_id res chain seq x y z
N MET A 1 -28.68 11.00 -16.94
CA MET A 1 -27.97 9.78 -16.50
C MET A 1 -26.52 9.94 -16.93
N ALA A 2 -25.59 10.08 -15.99
CA ALA A 2 -24.17 10.24 -16.32
C ALA A 2 -23.67 8.95 -16.97
N GLN A 3 -23.11 9.04 -18.19
CA GLN A 3 -22.40 7.93 -18.81
C GLN A 3 -21.16 7.63 -17.96
N ILE A 4 -21.19 6.50 -17.26
CA ILE A 4 -20.03 6.01 -16.55
C ILE A 4 -19.06 5.49 -17.61
N ASN A 5 -18.05 6.29 -17.93
CA ASN A 5 -17.00 5.90 -18.86
C ASN A 5 -16.13 4.83 -18.19
N ASN A 6 -16.07 3.62 -18.76
CA ASN A 6 -15.30 2.49 -18.20
C ASN A 6 -13.83 2.85 -17.88
N SER A 7 -13.20 3.73 -18.66
CA SER A 7 -11.85 4.23 -18.40
C SER A 7 -11.74 4.97 -17.06
N ASN A 8 -12.78 5.71 -16.67
CA ASN A 8 -12.81 6.43 -15.40
C ASN A 8 -12.95 5.47 -14.23
N ILE A 9 -13.75 4.40 -14.37
CA ILE A 9 -13.86 3.36 -13.34
C ILE A 9 -12.52 2.66 -13.12
N VAL A 10 -11.83 2.29 -14.20
CA VAL A 10 -10.53 1.60 -14.13
C VAL A 10 -9.51 2.49 -13.43
N GLN A 11 -9.45 3.78 -13.80
CA GLN A 11 -8.53 4.73 -13.19
C GLN A 11 -8.84 4.94 -11.70
N GLU A 12 -10.11 5.18 -11.35
CA GLU A 12 -10.52 5.36 -9.95
C GLU A 12 -10.23 4.11 -9.10
N THR A 13 -10.46 2.92 -9.66
CA THR A 13 -10.15 1.65 -8.99
C THR A 13 -8.65 1.52 -8.74
N LYS A 14 -7.83 1.86 -9.74
CA LYS A 14 -6.36 1.85 -9.63
C LYS A 14 -5.87 2.83 -8.55
N GLU A 15 -6.42 4.05 -8.53
CA GLU A 15 -6.10 5.07 -7.53
C GLU A 15 -6.46 4.64 -6.12
N LYS A 16 -7.66 4.08 -5.91
CA LYS A 16 -8.09 3.55 -4.61
C LYS A 16 -7.20 2.39 -4.15
N PHE A 17 -6.88 1.49 -5.07
CA PHE A 17 -6.00 0.35 -4.78
C PHE A 17 -4.59 0.78 -4.39
N VAL A 18 -3.99 1.72 -5.13
CA VAL A 18 -2.68 2.30 -4.78
C VAL A 18 -2.77 3.07 -3.46
N GLY A 19 -3.85 3.82 -3.23
CA GLY A 19 -4.10 4.56 -2.00
C GLY A 19 -4.10 3.67 -0.75
N TYR A 20 -4.67 2.46 -0.84
CA TYR A 20 -4.62 1.47 0.23
C TYR A 20 -3.18 1.12 0.63
N PHE A 21 -2.32 0.79 -0.33
CA PHE A 21 -0.92 0.44 -0.05
C PHE A 21 -0.09 1.64 0.40
N LYS A 22 -0.30 2.83 -0.18
CA LYS A 22 0.33 4.08 0.29
C LYS A 22 0.02 4.36 1.75
N ASN A 23 -1.22 4.14 2.17
CA ASN A 23 -1.62 4.32 3.56
C ASN A 23 -0.97 3.29 4.49
N LYS A 24 -0.76 2.06 4.04
CA LYS A 24 0.02 1.08 4.80
C LYS A 24 1.48 1.47 4.94
N GLU A 25 2.11 2.00 3.88
CA GLU A 25 3.50 2.47 3.97
C GLU A 25 3.66 3.64 4.95
N LYS A 26 2.64 4.48 5.20
CA LYS A 26 2.73 5.59 6.18
C LYS A 26 3.14 5.13 7.58
N ILE A 27 2.70 3.93 7.98
CA ILE A 27 2.96 3.38 9.31
C ILE A 27 4.20 2.45 9.33
N VAL A 28 4.83 2.22 8.19
CA VAL A 28 6.08 1.46 8.09
C VAL A 28 7.27 2.37 8.47
N PRO A 29 8.22 1.90 9.32
CA PRO A 29 9.46 2.61 9.61
C PRO A 29 10.23 3.02 8.33
N LEU A 30 10.94 4.15 8.38
CA LEU A 30 11.57 4.73 7.19
C LEU A 30 12.59 3.78 6.52
N ASP A 31 13.30 2.99 7.32
CA ASP A 31 14.29 2.00 6.90
C ASP A 31 13.67 0.75 6.24
N GLN A 32 12.38 0.51 6.46
CA GLN A 32 11.62 -0.63 5.90
C GLN A 32 10.62 -0.22 4.83
N LYS A 33 10.46 1.09 4.61
CA LYS A 33 9.45 1.68 3.74
C LYS A 33 9.74 1.38 2.27
N ASN A 34 8.72 0.97 1.54
CA ASN A 34 8.79 0.87 0.10
C ASN A 34 8.55 2.25 -0.54
N ASN A 35 9.65 2.99 -0.75
CA ASN A 35 9.59 4.35 -1.31
C ASN A 35 8.91 4.43 -2.67
N THR A 36 9.02 3.39 -3.51
CA THR A 36 8.31 3.35 -4.81
C THR A 36 6.79 3.34 -4.62
N ILE A 37 6.28 2.60 -3.63
CA ILE A 37 4.84 2.61 -3.31
C ILE A 37 4.44 3.93 -2.65
N TYR A 38 5.23 4.41 -1.68
CA TYR A 38 4.87 5.58 -0.88
C TYR A 38 4.92 6.90 -1.67
N LEU A 39 6.03 7.16 -2.36
CA LEU A 39 6.31 8.43 -3.05
C LEU A 39 6.02 8.40 -4.55
N GLY A 40 6.02 7.22 -5.17
CA GLY A 40 5.83 7.08 -6.60
C GLY A 40 4.45 7.56 -7.08
N SER A 41 4.35 7.81 -8.38
CA SER A 41 3.08 8.04 -9.08
C SER A 41 2.13 6.85 -8.93
N VAL A 42 0.86 7.03 -9.30
CA VAL A 42 -0.14 5.95 -9.29
C VAL A 42 0.31 4.77 -10.15
N ASP A 43 0.89 5.04 -11.33
CA ASP A 43 1.35 4.00 -12.24
C ASP A 43 2.57 3.23 -11.71
N GLU A 44 3.57 3.94 -11.18
CA GLU A 44 4.77 3.33 -10.61
C GLU A 44 4.43 2.47 -9.39
N ALA A 45 3.62 3.01 -8.48
CA ALA A 45 3.18 2.30 -7.28
C ALA A 45 2.36 1.07 -7.66
N TYR A 46 1.42 1.20 -8.61
CA TYR A 46 0.62 0.07 -9.08
C TYR A 46 1.49 -1.05 -9.66
N ASN A 47 2.43 -0.73 -10.56
CA ASN A 47 3.33 -1.71 -11.15
C ASN A 47 4.19 -2.41 -10.09
N LYS A 48 4.65 -1.66 -9.08
CA LYS A 48 5.38 -2.24 -7.95
C LYS A 48 4.50 -3.20 -7.14
N ILE A 49 3.25 -2.84 -6.85
CA ILE A 49 2.30 -3.69 -6.12
C ILE A 49 2.01 -4.97 -6.89
N ILE A 50 1.76 -4.90 -8.20
CA ILE A 50 1.56 -6.09 -9.04
C ILE A 50 2.79 -6.99 -9.03
N ARG A 51 4.00 -6.41 -9.11
CA ARG A 51 5.24 -7.19 -9.00
C ARG A 51 5.36 -7.90 -7.64
N LEU A 52 5.04 -7.21 -6.54
CA LEU A 52 5.04 -7.83 -5.20
C LEU A 52 3.99 -8.93 -5.11
N PHE A 53 2.79 -8.72 -5.63
CA PHE A 53 1.73 -9.74 -5.68
C PHE A 53 2.19 -10.98 -6.45
N ASN A 54 2.88 -10.82 -7.58
CA ASN A 54 3.39 -11.94 -8.36
C ASN A 54 4.47 -12.75 -7.63
N ILE A 55 5.17 -12.14 -6.66
CA ILE A 55 6.25 -12.78 -5.89
C ILE A 55 5.70 -13.40 -4.60
N GLU A 56 4.90 -12.64 -3.86
CA GLU A 56 4.46 -12.96 -2.49
C GLU A 56 3.01 -13.44 -2.41
N GLY A 57 2.25 -13.30 -3.50
CA GLY A 57 0.83 -13.60 -3.56
C GLY A 57 0.00 -12.68 -2.68
N THR A 58 -1.05 -13.24 -2.07
CA THR A 58 -1.97 -12.51 -1.19
C THR A 58 -1.33 -12.05 0.12
N LYS A 59 -0.10 -12.47 0.44
CA LYS A 59 0.62 -12.05 1.65
C LYS A 59 0.85 -10.54 1.71
N ILE A 60 0.89 -9.85 0.57
CA ILE A 60 1.05 -8.39 0.51
C ILE A 60 -0.09 -7.63 1.22
N PHE A 61 -1.28 -8.24 1.32
CA PHE A 61 -2.42 -7.66 2.05
C PHE A 61 -2.32 -7.87 3.56
N ASN A 62 -1.50 -8.84 3.97
CA ASN A 62 -1.30 -9.25 5.35
C ASN A 62 0.03 -8.77 5.91
N SER A 63 0.72 -7.82 5.26
CA SER A 63 1.92 -7.21 5.86
C SER A 63 1.50 -6.53 7.17
N SER A 64 1.60 -7.30 8.24
CA SER A 64 1.76 -6.84 9.58
C SER A 64 3.08 -6.10 9.51
N VAL A 65 3.01 -4.79 9.33
CA VAL A 65 3.89 -3.91 10.09
C VAL A 65 3.88 -4.54 11.46
N LYS A 66 4.99 -5.18 11.87
CA LYS A 66 5.12 -5.65 13.24
C LYS A 66 4.72 -4.42 14.02
N GLN A 67 3.58 -4.49 14.71
CA GLN A 67 3.23 -3.50 15.70
C GLN A 67 4.34 -3.70 16.73
N THR A 68 5.47 -3.06 16.49
CA THR A 68 6.61 -3.06 17.38
C THR A 68 6.06 -2.35 18.59
N ASN A 69 5.67 -3.16 19.57
CA ASN A 69 5.24 -2.82 20.91
C ASN A 69 5.66 -1.40 21.27
N VAL A 70 4.78 -0.45 21.00
CA VAL A 70 4.84 0.83 21.68
C VAL A 70 4.33 0.51 23.08
N LEU A 71 5.28 0.42 24.01
CA LEU A 71 5.12 0.45 25.48
C LEU A 71 4.79 -0.88 26.18
N PHE A 72 5.80 -1.75 26.34
CA PHE A 72 6.00 -2.43 27.63
C PHE A 72 7.04 -1.64 28.42
N VAL A 73 6.59 -0.59 29.11
CA VAL A 73 7.39 0.02 30.17
C VAL A 73 7.15 -0.84 31.40
N HIS A 74 8.11 -1.72 31.71
CA HIS A 74 8.20 -2.34 33.03
C HIS A 74 8.33 -1.20 34.05
N TRP A 75 7.32 -1.02 34.89
CA TRP A 75 7.52 -0.32 36.16
C TRP A 75 8.13 -1.34 37.14
N ASN A 76 9.27 -0.95 37.72
CA ASN A 76 9.88 -1.59 38.87
C ASN A 76 8.97 -1.52 40.10
#